data_AF-A0AAV4JV22-F1
#
_entry.id   AF-A0AAV4JV22-F1
#
_cell.length_a   1.000
_cell.length_b   1.000
_cell.length_c   1.000
_cell.angle_alpha   90.00
_cell.angle_beta   90.00
_cell.angle_gamma   90.00
#
_symmetry.space_group_name_H-M   'P 1'
#
loop_
_entity.id
_entity.type
_entity.pdbx_description
1 polymer ?
#
loop_
_entity_poly.entity_id
_entity_poly.type
_entity_poly.pdbx_seq_one_letter_code
_entity_poly.pdbx_strand_id
1 'polypeptide(L)' 'MFQHFRRVFERLNGGNLENKTIHLDFEKAAHEAVKYVRPTFALRGCLFHLKQSWWRKIQELDLSAEYKDSESAVGRFLK' A
#
# COMPACT_ATOMS: atom_id res chain seq x y z
N MET A 1 16.57 8.59 -1.55
CA MET A 1 15.19 8.17 -1.24
C MET A 1 14.37 9.31 -0.63
N PHE A 2 14.78 9.91 0.50
CA PHE A 2 14.08 11.06 1.12
C PHE A 2 13.90 12.31 0.23
N GLN A 3 14.88 12.62 -0.64
CA GLN A 3 14.82 13.79 -1.53
C GLN A 3 13.78 13.66 -2.65
N HIS A 4 13.48 12.42 -3.08
CA HIS A 4 12.51 12.18 -4.14
C HIS A 4 11.07 12.31 -3.62
N PHE A 5 10.84 11.85 -2.38
CA PHE A 5 9.58 12.04 -1.66
C PHE A 5 9.24 13.52 -1.50
N ARG A 6 10.22 14.34 -1.10
CA ARG A 6 10.05 15.80 -0.97
C ARG A 6 9.60 16.46 -2.27
N ARG A 7 10.20 16.06 -3.40
CA ARG A 7 9.93 16.64 -4.72
C ARG A 7 8.54 16.27 -5.27
N VAL A 8 8.08 15.04 -5.04
CA VAL A 8 6.70 14.62 -5.38
C VAL A 8 5.70 15.36 -4.49
N PHE A 9 6.03 15.53 -3.20
CA PHE A 9 5.20 16.25 -2.25
C PHE A 9 5.08 17.76 -2.58
N GLU A 10 6.18 18.40 -2.96
CA GLU A 10 6.20 19.81 -3.41
C GLU A 10 5.40 20.04 -4.69
N ARG A 11 5.32 19.06 -5.61
CA ARG A 11 4.46 19.16 -6.79
C ARG A 11 2.96 19.07 -6.48
N LEU A 12 2.59 18.49 -5.34
CA LEU A 12 1.20 18.41 -4.86
C LEU A 12 0.79 19.66 -4.04
N ASN A 13 1.74 20.49 -3.60
CA ASN A 13 1.53 21.70 -2.77
C ASN A 13 0.88 22.89 -3.50
N GLY A 14 0.48 22.76 -4.77
CA GLY A 14 -0.22 23.83 -5.49
C GLY A 14 -1.65 24.12 -4.97
N GLY A 15 -2.15 23.35 -4.00
CA GLY A 15 -3.46 23.55 -3.37
C GLY A 15 -3.46 23.18 -1.90
N ASN A 16 -4.47 23.63 -1.15
CA ASN A 16 -4.62 23.34 0.28
C ASN A 16 -4.62 21.82 0.52
N LEU A 17 -3.66 21.36 1.31
CA LEU A 17 -3.41 19.95 1.61
C LEU A 17 -3.87 19.54 3.02
N GLU A 18 -4.53 20.41 3.78
CA GLU A 18 -5.03 20.04 5.11
C GLU A 18 -6.01 18.85 5.00
N ASN A 19 -5.84 17.87 5.89
CA ASN A 19 -6.68 16.68 6.05
C ASN A 19 -6.74 15.70 4.87
N LYS A 20 -5.68 15.61 4.05
CA LYS A 20 -5.61 14.58 3.00
C LYS A 20 -5.28 13.19 3.54
N THR A 21 -5.80 12.18 2.84
CA THR A 21 -5.43 10.78 3.06
C THR A 21 -4.29 10.41 2.13
N ILE A 22 -3.28 9.72 2.66
CA ILE A 22 -2.17 9.15 1.89
C ILE A 22 -2.16 7.63 2.07
N HIS A 23 -2.03 6.92 0.95
CA HIS A 23 -1.89 5.46 0.91
C HIS A 23 -0.42 5.11 0.69
N LEU A 24 0.17 4.37 1.61
CA LEU A 24 1.57 3.94 1.54
C LEU A 24 1.69 2.44 1.75
N ASP A 25 2.82 1.87 1.31
CA ASP A 25 3.16 0.49 1.64
C ASP A 25 3.34 0.33 3.14
N PHE A 26 3.12 -0.89 3.64
CA PHE A 26 3.14 -1.22 5.06
C PHE A 26 4.55 -1.19 5.69
N GLU A 27 5.45 -0.41 5.11
CA GLU A 27 6.79 -0.18 5.62
C GLU A 27 6.76 0.86 6.74
N LYS A 28 7.16 0.44 7.94
CA LYS A 28 7.22 1.30 9.12
C LYS A 28 8.00 2.59 8.86
N ALA A 29 9.13 2.52 8.15
CA ALA A 29 9.95 3.69 7.86
C ALA A 29 9.22 4.73 6.99
N ALA A 30 8.45 4.29 5.98
CA ALA A 30 7.66 5.17 5.13
C ALA A 30 6.52 5.85 5.92
N HIS A 31 5.84 5.07 6.76
CA HIS A 31 4.77 5.56 7.64
C HIS A 31 5.29 6.61 8.63
N GLU A 32 6.41 6.35 9.30
CA GLU A 32 7.01 7.28 10.26
C GLU A 32 7.54 8.55 9.59
N ALA A 33 8.14 8.44 8.40
CA ALA A 33 8.58 9.61 7.64
C ALA A 33 7.43 10.55 7.28
N VAL A 34 6.27 10.01 6.90
CA VAL A 34 5.09 10.83 6.58
C VAL A 34 4.47 11.44 7.82
N LYS A 35 4.36 10.70 8.93
CA LYS A 35 3.91 11.28 10.21
C LYS A 35 4.82 12.43 10.67
N TYR A 36 6.12 12.31 10.47
CA TYR A 36 7.09 13.36 10.81
C TYR A 36 6.91 14.62 9.95
N VAL A 37 6.72 14.47 8.63
CA VAL A 37 6.62 15.61 7.71
C VAL A 37 5.20 16.23 7.69
N ARG A 38 4.16 15.41 7.88
CA ARG A 38 2.73 15.82 7.84
C ARG A 38 1.90 15.01 8.84
N PRO A 39 1.94 15.37 10.13
CA PRO A 39 1.17 14.68 11.17
C PRO A 39 -0.36 14.81 10.99
N THR A 40 -0.83 15.81 10.22
CA THR A 40 -2.26 16.05 9.96
C THR A 40 -2.85 15.16 8.87
N PHE A 41 -2.04 14.38 8.15
CA PHE A 41 -2.52 13.50 7.10
C PHE A 41 -3.07 12.20 7.68
N ALA A 42 -4.21 11.76 7.16
CA ALA A 42 -4.69 10.42 7.45
C ALA A 42 -3.82 9.39 6.69
N LEU A 43 -3.12 8.56 7.44
CA LEU A 43 -2.24 7.53 6.88
C LEU A 43 -3.00 6.21 6.74
N ARG A 44 -3.02 5.61 5.54
CA ARG A 44 -3.62 4.31 5.26
C ARG A 44 -2.63 3.39 4.55
N GLY A 45 -2.77 2.10 4.76
CA GLY A 45 -2.06 1.10 3.97
C GLY A 45 -2.53 1.07 2.52
N CYS A 46 -1.63 0.81 1.60
CA CYS A 46 -1.92 0.66 0.18
C CYS A 46 -2.46 -0.75 -0.12
N LEU A 47 -3.77 -0.88 -0.27
CA LEU A 47 -4.41 -2.15 -0.61
C LEU A 47 -3.99 -2.66 -2.00
N PHE A 48 -3.60 -1.76 -2.91
CA PHE A 48 -3.13 -2.14 -4.24
C PHE A 48 -1.82 -2.93 -4.15
N HIS A 49 -0.80 -2.38 -3.49
CA HIS A 49 0.48 -3.06 -3.33
C HIS A 49 0.38 -4.28 -2.39
N LEU A 50 -0.55 -4.27 -1.43
CA LEU A 50 -0.87 -5.45 -0.62
C LEU A 50 -1.40 -6.58 -1.50
N LYS A 51 -2.43 -6.33 -2.31
CA LYS A 51 -2.99 -7.33 -3.23
C LYS A 51 -1.95 -7.86 -4.22
N GLN A 52 -1.11 -6.98 -4.76
CA GLN A 52 -0.01 -7.41 -5.65
C GLN A 52 1.00 -8.31 -4.94
N SER A 53 1.41 -7.95 -3.71
CA SER A 53 2.36 -8.75 -2.94
C SER A 53 1.76 -10.10 -2.54
N TRP A 54 0.48 -10.10 -2.16
CA TRP A 54 -0.29 -11.31 -1.88
C TRP A 54 -0.36 -12.22 -3.10
N TRP A 55 -0.68 -11.67 -4.27
CA TRP A 55 -0.76 -12.41 -5.52
C TRP A 55 0.59 -13.03 -5.92
N ARG A 56 1.69 -12.27 -5.83
CA ARG A 56 3.04 -12.84 -6.06
C ARG A 56 3.30 -14.01 -5.13
N LYS A 57 2.91 -13.92 -3.86
CA LYS A 57 3.12 -15.02 -2.92
C LYS A 57 2.31 -16.26 -3.25
N ILE A 58 1.07 -16.08 -3.69
CA ILE A 58 0.22 -17.17 -4.17
C ILE A 58 0.84 -17.86 -5.39
N GLN A 59 1.42 -17.09 -6.30
CA GLN A 59 2.13 -17.62 -7.46
C GLN A 59 3.40 -18.39 -7.07
N GLU A 60 4.21 -17.85 -6.17
CA GLU A 60 5.44 -18.51 -5.66
C GLU A 60 5.17 -19.86 -4.98
N LEU A 61 3.97 -20.04 -4.43
CA LEU A 61 3.56 -21.27 -3.75
C LEU A 61 2.77 -22.23 -4.67
N ASP A 62 2.67 -21.93 -5.97
CA ASP A 62 1.85 -22.67 -6.95
C ASP A 62 0.36 -22.79 -6.58
N LEU A 63 -0.15 -21.89 -5.73
CA LEU A 63 -1.55 -21.86 -5.29
C LEU A 63 -2.47 -21.10 -6.25
N SER A 64 -1.99 -20.78 -7.46
CA SER A 64 -2.74 -19.97 -8.43
C SER A 64 -4.03 -20.62 -8.90
N ALA A 65 -4.07 -21.96 -9.00
CA ALA A 65 -5.26 -22.70 -9.38
C ALA A 65 -6.32 -22.64 -8.26
N GLU A 66 -5.90 -22.94 -7.03
CA GLU A 66 -6.75 -22.87 -5.82
C GLU A 66 -7.35 -21.47 -5.63
N TYR A 67 -6.53 -20.42 -5.78
CA TYR A 67 -7.02 -19.04 -5.65
C TYR A 67 -8.08 -18.67 -6.70
N LYS A 68 -7.95 -19.20 -7.92
CA LYS A 68 -8.89 -18.93 -9.03
C LYS A 68 -10.18 -19.74 -8.93
N ASP A 69 -10.12 -20.90 -8.27
CA ASP A 69 -11.28 -21.72 -8.01
C ASP A 69 -12.21 -21.07 -6.96
N SER A 70 -13.51 -20.98 -7.27
CA SER A 70 -14.53 -20.48 -6.34
C SER A 70 -14.92 -21.52 -5.30
N GLU A 71 -14.81 -22.80 -5.65
CA GLU A 71 -15.25 -23.92 -4.82
C GLU A 71 -14.14 -24.42 -3.90
N SER A 72 -12.88 -24.10 -4.22
CA SER A 72 -11.73 -24.43 -3.38
C SER A 72 -11.87 -23.86 -1.97
N ALA A 73 -11.81 -24.76 -0.98
CA ALA A 73 -11.74 -24.37 0.42
C ALA A 73 -10.48 -23.55 0.71
N VAL A 74 -9.34 -23.94 0.13
CA VAL A 74 -8.07 -23.22 0.25
C VAL A 74 -8.17 -21.84 -0.43
N GLY A 75 -8.75 -21.80 -1.64
CA GLY A 75 -8.98 -20.56 -2.39
C GLY A 75 -9.81 -19.52 -1.65
N ARG A 76 -10.80 -19.95 -0.86
CA ARG A 76 -11.59 -19.04 0.00
C ARG A 76 -10.76 -18.40 1.12
N PHE A 77 -9.75 -19.09 1.66
CA PHE A 77 -8.84 -18.52 2.66
C PHE A 77 -7.80 -17.58 2.05
N LEU A 78 -7.51 -17.70 0.75
CA LEU A 78 -6.52 -16.89 0.05
C LEU A 78 -7.08 -15.55 -0.47
N LYS A 79 -8.39 -15.31 -0.41
CA LYS A 79 -9.08 -14.10 -0.89
C LYS A 79 -9.34 -13.12 0.25
#